data_AF-A0A0W0YS40-F1
#
_entry.id   AF-A0A0W0YS40-F1
#
_cell.length_a   1.000
_cell.length_b   1.000
_cell.length_c   1.000
_cell.angle_alpha   90.00
_cell.angle_beta   90.00
_cell.angle_gamma   90.00
#
_symmetry.space_group_name_H-M   'P 1'
#
loop_
_entity.id
_entity.type
_entity.pdbx_description
1 polymer ?
#
loop_
_entity_poly.entity_id
_entity_poly.type
_entity_poly.pdbx_seq_one_letter_code
_entity_poly.pdbx_strand_id
1 'polypeptide(L)'
;MKISQEALASYLEAIKANPFSIKDIPIPEEEPSDEHKEIYMAAVKLNGESVKYIPKPKEGEKVSSFYEELYLEALKQDSRIVELVHKPKLEESLSQDYKNIFSEVLKLDGKELEKILKFIPVPSNNDLSITGTLNPDYKWVCLEALKEDGDAVKFIVQPKGEELNQDFKDIYLAAVKQNGEALEFIPKPKQGEPLDSFYEELYLEYSEAKWGCAKIYSSTQSRRRTLSILSKTLFNSCPPKWKCVTTYP
;
A
#
# COMPACT_ATOMS: atom_id res chain seq x y z
N MET A 1 -20.13 -12.49 30.31
CA MET A 1 -19.67 -12.58 31.73
C MET A 1 -19.20 -11.20 32.18
N LYS A 2 -19.65 -10.66 33.32
CA LYS A 2 -19.18 -9.36 33.83
C LYS A 2 -17.97 -9.56 34.75
N ILE A 3 -16.89 -8.84 34.49
CA ILE A 3 -15.69 -8.84 35.35
C ILE A 3 -16.04 -8.02 36.61
N SER A 4 -15.73 -8.54 37.81
CA SER A 4 -15.92 -7.78 39.06
C SER A 4 -14.89 -6.65 39.15
N GLN A 5 -15.20 -5.57 39.89
CA GLN A 5 -14.27 -4.44 40.05
C GLN A 5 -12.93 -4.86 40.68
N GLU A 6 -12.95 -5.82 41.60
CA GLU A 6 -11.73 -6.39 42.19
C GLU A 6 -10.90 -7.16 41.16
N ALA A 7 -11.55 -7.96 40.31
CA ALA A 7 -10.87 -8.69 39.24
C ALA A 7 -10.32 -7.73 38.17
N LEU A 8 -11.07 -6.69 37.80
CA LEU A 8 -10.61 -5.64 36.88
C LEU A 8 -9.32 -4.99 37.37
N ALA A 9 -9.29 -4.54 38.63
CA ALA A 9 -8.09 -3.96 39.25
C ALA A 9 -6.91 -4.94 39.23
N SER A 10 -7.15 -6.21 39.57
CA SER A 10 -6.12 -7.26 39.54
C SER A 10 -5.57 -7.48 38.13
N TYR A 11 -6.41 -7.52 37.09
CA TYR A 11 -5.97 -7.68 35.70
C TYR A 11 -5.17 -6.48 35.21
N LEU A 12 -5.60 -5.26 35.55
CA LEU A 12 -4.89 -4.04 35.17
C LEU A 12 -3.49 -3.98 35.81
N GLU A 13 -3.34 -4.38 37.07
CA GLU A 13 -2.03 -4.48 37.72
C GLU A 13 -1.13 -5.54 37.07
N ALA A 14 -1.69 -6.71 36.72
CA ALA A 14 -0.95 -7.74 36.00
C ALA A 14 -0.50 -7.27 34.60
N ILE A 15 -1.34 -6.52 33.90
CA ILE A 15 -1.02 -5.91 32.59
C ILE A 15 0.09 -4.88 32.70
N LYS A 16 0.05 -4.02 33.74
CA LYS A 16 1.12 -3.03 34.00
C LYS A 16 2.48 -3.71 34.19
N ALA A 17 2.52 -4.87 34.85
CA ALA A 17 3.73 -5.65 35.03
C ALA A 17 4.17 -6.39 33.75
N ASN A 18 3.20 -6.95 33.01
CA ASN A 18 3.43 -7.64 31.75
C ASN A 18 2.20 -7.52 30.82
N PRO A 19 2.30 -6.80 29.68
CA PRO A 19 1.17 -6.60 28.76
C PRO A 19 0.56 -7.91 28.24
N PHE A 20 1.37 -8.97 28.12
CA PHE A 20 0.93 -10.28 27.62
C PHE A 20 0.14 -11.11 28.64
N SER A 21 -0.01 -10.63 29.88
CA SER A 21 -0.91 -11.24 30.88
C SER A 21 -2.38 -11.19 30.44
N ILE A 22 -2.70 -10.37 29.43
CA ILE A 22 -4.01 -10.33 28.77
C ILE A 22 -4.51 -11.71 28.29
N LYS A 23 -3.60 -12.65 28.00
CA LYS A 23 -3.94 -14.03 27.59
C LYS A 23 -4.67 -14.84 28.66
N ASP A 24 -4.52 -14.45 29.94
CA ASP A 24 -5.08 -15.17 31.09
C ASP A 24 -6.49 -14.66 31.44
N ILE A 25 -6.99 -13.68 30.68
CA ILE A 25 -8.27 -13.02 30.94
C ILE A 25 -9.40 -13.86 30.36
N PRO A 26 -10.50 -14.09 31.11
CA PRO A 26 -11.65 -14.83 30.62
C PRO A 26 -12.16 -14.24 29.30
N ILE A 27 -12.26 -15.09 28.27
CA ILE A 27 -12.76 -14.69 26.97
C ILE A 27 -14.29 -14.53 27.05
N PRO A 28 -14.86 -13.39 26.63
CA PRO A 28 -16.30 -13.21 26.59
C PRO A 28 -16.93 -14.14 25.54
N GLU A 29 -18.13 -14.66 25.82
CA GLU A 29 -18.90 -15.51 24.90
C GLU A 29 -19.48 -14.73 23.70
N GLU A 30 -19.67 -13.42 23.87
CA GLU A 30 -20.23 -12.49 22.88
C GLU A 30 -19.29 -11.27 22.73
N GLU A 31 -19.83 -10.06 22.66
CA GLU A 31 -19.04 -8.84 22.61
C GLU A 31 -18.30 -8.56 23.93
N PRO A 32 -17.10 -7.94 23.85
CA PRO A 32 -16.38 -7.52 25.05
C PRO A 32 -17.20 -6.51 25.84
N SER A 33 -17.38 -6.76 27.14
CA SER A 33 -17.94 -5.75 28.05
C SER A 33 -16.99 -4.56 28.20
N ASP A 34 -17.46 -3.47 28.79
CA ASP A 34 -16.63 -2.26 28.94
C ASP A 34 -15.38 -2.52 29.79
N GLU A 35 -15.46 -3.42 30.77
CA GLU A 35 -14.29 -3.86 31.54
C GLU A 35 -13.26 -4.62 30.68
N HIS A 36 -13.71 -5.46 29.74
CA HIS A 36 -12.81 -6.13 28.79
C HIS A 36 -12.15 -5.09 27.88
N LYS A 37 -12.91 -4.12 27.36
CA LYS A 37 -12.39 -3.05 26.49
C LYS A 37 -11.30 -2.23 27.19
N GLU A 38 -11.52 -1.89 28.47
CA GLU A 38 -10.55 -1.14 29.27
C GLU A 38 -9.22 -1.91 29.42
N ILE A 39 -9.32 -3.19 29.80
CA ILE A 39 -8.19 -4.10 29.92
C ILE A 39 -7.43 -4.23 28.59
N TYR A 40 -8.15 -4.46 27.50
CA TYR A 40 -7.59 -4.64 26.16
C TYR A 40 -6.83 -3.41 25.70
N MET A 41 -7.42 -2.23 25.88
CA MET A 41 -6.78 -0.95 25.57
C MET A 41 -5.55 -0.71 26.45
N ALA A 42 -5.60 -1.05 27.74
CA ALA A 42 -4.46 -0.92 28.63
C ALA A 42 -3.27 -1.78 28.19
N ALA A 43 -3.51 -3.03 27.78
CA ALA A 43 -2.45 -3.91 27.28
C ALA A 43 -1.86 -3.40 25.96
N VAL A 44 -2.72 -3.00 25.00
CA VAL A 44 -2.28 -2.49 23.70
C VAL A 44 -1.46 -1.22 23.85
N LYS A 45 -1.85 -0.28 24.73
CA LYS A 45 -1.07 0.94 25.00
C LYS A 45 0.33 0.67 25.55
N LEU A 46 0.54 -0.45 26.23
CA LEU A 46 1.87 -0.84 26.71
C LEU A 46 2.66 -1.59 25.64
N ASN A 47 2.01 -2.46 24.88
CA ASN A 47 2.61 -3.17 23.74
C ASN A 47 1.53 -3.57 22.73
N GLY A 48 1.61 -3.03 21.52
CA GLY A 48 0.68 -3.30 20.42
C GLY A 48 0.59 -4.79 20.01
N GLU A 49 1.64 -5.58 20.19
CA GLU A 49 1.60 -7.03 19.89
C GLU A 49 0.62 -7.80 20.80
N SER A 50 0.20 -7.20 21.91
CA SER A 50 -0.82 -7.77 22.80
C SER A 50 -2.15 -8.04 22.08
N VAL A 51 -2.41 -7.36 20.95
CA VAL A 51 -3.56 -7.61 20.06
C VAL A 51 -3.70 -9.09 19.69
N LYS A 52 -2.59 -9.83 19.60
CA LYS A 52 -2.58 -11.28 19.30
C LYS A 52 -3.47 -12.11 20.24
N TYR A 53 -3.59 -11.70 21.49
CA TYR A 53 -4.34 -12.43 22.53
C TYR A 53 -5.76 -11.90 22.72
N ILE A 54 -6.13 -10.83 22.02
CA ILE A 54 -7.46 -10.23 22.12
C ILE A 54 -8.42 -11.03 21.24
N PRO A 55 -9.59 -11.44 21.79
CA PRO A 55 -10.63 -12.10 21.00
C PRO A 55 -11.02 -11.23 19.81
N LYS A 56 -10.96 -11.81 18.61
CA LYS A 56 -11.34 -11.11 17.38
C LYS A 56 -12.85 -11.21 17.17
N PRO A 57 -13.48 -10.21 16.53
CA PRO A 57 -14.85 -10.35 16.02
C PRO A 57 -14.99 -11.61 15.17
N LYS A 58 -16.21 -12.13 15.00
CA LYS A 58 -16.41 -13.32 14.14
C LYS A 58 -15.99 -12.97 12.72
N GLU A 59 -15.46 -13.96 12.00
CA GLU A 59 -14.95 -13.75 10.65
C GLU A 59 -16.04 -13.14 9.75
N GLY A 60 -15.74 -11.97 9.21
CA GLY A 60 -16.65 -11.25 8.33
C GLY A 60 -17.69 -10.37 9.04
N GLU A 61 -17.57 -10.12 10.35
CA GLU A 61 -18.35 -9.08 11.01
C GLU A 61 -17.72 -7.70 10.83
N LYS A 62 -18.55 -6.65 10.91
CA LYS A 62 -18.06 -5.28 10.88
C LYS A 62 -17.20 -5.04 12.13
N VAL A 63 -16.05 -4.42 11.95
CA VAL A 63 -15.21 -3.96 13.06
C VAL A 63 -15.98 -2.88 13.82
N SER A 64 -16.23 -3.09 15.11
CA SER A 64 -16.84 -2.06 15.96
C SER A 64 -15.86 -0.90 16.16
N SER A 65 -16.36 0.29 16.49
CA SER A 65 -15.52 1.48 16.72
C SER A 65 -14.41 1.22 17.75
N PHE A 66 -14.68 0.37 18.74
CA PHE A 66 -13.70 -0.05 19.72
C PHE A 66 -12.50 -0.78 19.08
N TYR A 67 -12.74 -1.76 18.20
CA TYR A 67 -11.65 -2.49 17.57
C TYR A 67 -10.89 -1.63 16.56
N GLU A 68 -11.56 -0.69 15.88
CA GLU A 68 -10.87 0.29 15.02
C GLU A 68 -9.86 1.09 15.85
N GLU A 69 -10.31 1.71 16.95
CA GLU A 69 -9.44 2.47 17.86
C GLU A 69 -8.30 1.61 18.43
N LEU A 70 -8.62 0.37 18.84
CA LEU A 70 -7.65 -0.58 19.38
C LEU A 70 -6.57 -0.93 18.36
N TYR A 71 -6.94 -1.24 17.11
CA TYR A 71 -5.98 -1.56 16.06
C TYR A 71 -5.13 -0.36 15.69
N LEU A 72 -5.72 0.83 15.56
CA LEU A 72 -4.98 2.05 15.29
C LEU A 72 -3.94 2.34 16.39
N GLU A 73 -4.30 2.14 17.66
CA GLU A 73 -3.35 2.35 18.77
C GLU A 73 -2.20 1.34 18.76
N ALA A 74 -2.47 0.08 18.39
CA ALA A 74 -1.44 -0.93 18.23
C ALA A 74 -0.51 -0.61 17.05
N LEU A 75 -1.08 -0.25 15.90
CA LEU A 75 -0.36 0.01 14.66
C LEU A 75 0.59 1.22 14.76
N LYS A 76 0.25 2.24 15.55
CA LYS A 76 1.16 3.36 15.83
C LYS A 76 2.50 2.94 16.44
N GLN A 77 2.54 1.79 17.13
CA GLN A 77 3.77 1.28 17.74
C GLN A 77 4.58 0.43 16.76
N ASP A 78 3.89 -0.39 15.96
CA ASP A 78 4.52 -1.24 14.94
C ASP A 78 3.53 -1.53 13.81
N SER A 79 3.84 -1.05 12.60
CA SER A 79 3.00 -1.25 11.41
C SER A 79 2.83 -2.73 11.05
N ARG A 80 3.78 -3.59 11.44
CA ARG A 80 3.76 -5.05 11.19
C ARG A 80 2.62 -5.75 11.91
N ILE A 81 2.04 -5.10 12.93
CA ILE A 81 0.85 -5.59 13.64
C ILE A 81 -0.36 -5.72 12.70
N VAL A 82 -0.33 -5.11 11.51
CA VAL A 82 -1.37 -5.28 10.49
C VAL A 82 -1.68 -6.75 10.18
N GLU A 83 -0.70 -7.66 10.26
CA GLU A 83 -0.91 -9.11 10.09
C GLU A 83 -1.77 -9.74 11.21
N LEU A 84 -1.80 -9.12 12.38
CA LEU A 84 -2.55 -9.56 13.55
C LEU A 84 -3.96 -8.99 13.60
N VAL A 85 -4.30 -8.01 12.77
CA VAL A 85 -5.63 -7.37 12.72
C VAL A 85 -6.70 -8.39 12.29
N HIS A 86 -7.97 -8.10 12.58
CA HIS A 86 -9.10 -8.88 12.07
C HIS A 86 -9.12 -8.83 10.53
N LYS A 87 -9.53 -9.93 9.89
CA LYS A 87 -9.62 -9.98 8.43
C LYS A 87 -10.92 -9.29 7.99
N PRO A 88 -10.87 -8.34 7.03
CA PRO A 88 -12.08 -7.71 6.53
C PRO A 88 -13.01 -8.72 5.84
N LYS A 89 -14.32 -8.52 6.00
CA LYS A 89 -15.31 -9.15 5.11
C LYS A 89 -15.20 -8.49 3.74
N LEU A 90 -14.87 -9.26 2.71
CA LEU A 90 -14.84 -8.79 1.34
C LEU A 90 -16.06 -9.33 0.59
N GLU A 91 -17.20 -8.67 0.77
CA GLU A 91 -18.38 -8.95 -0.05
C GLU A 91 -18.33 -8.16 -1.35
N GLU A 92 -18.38 -6.83 -1.26
CA GLU A 92 -18.37 -5.93 -2.43
C GLU A 92 -17.22 -4.94 -2.39
N SER A 93 -16.91 -4.39 -1.20
CA SER A 93 -15.83 -3.41 -1.01
C SER A 93 -15.33 -3.41 0.44
N LEU A 94 -14.11 -2.91 0.66
CA LEU A 94 -13.57 -2.59 1.98
C LEU A 94 -14.46 -1.56 2.69
N SER A 95 -14.81 -1.85 3.95
CA SER A 95 -15.48 -0.86 4.79
C SER A 95 -14.57 0.34 5.05
N GLN A 96 -15.18 1.50 5.33
CA GLN A 96 -14.45 2.73 5.62
C GLN A 96 -13.47 2.56 6.79
N ASP A 97 -13.86 1.80 7.81
CA ASP A 97 -13.03 1.54 9.00
C ASP A 97 -11.70 0.84 8.60
N TYR A 98 -11.75 -0.14 7.70
CA TYR A 98 -10.53 -0.75 7.17
C TYR A 98 -9.74 0.17 6.26
N LYS A 99 -10.40 1.07 5.51
CA LYS A 99 -9.69 2.10 4.73
C LYS A 99 -8.90 3.03 5.65
N ASN A 100 -9.47 3.42 6.78
CA ASN A 100 -8.78 4.22 7.79
C ASN A 100 -7.58 3.46 8.36
N ILE A 101 -7.78 2.20 8.77
CA ILE A 101 -6.71 1.34 9.31
C ILE A 101 -5.57 1.19 8.30
N PHE A 102 -5.86 0.80 7.05
CA PHE A 102 -4.83 0.56 6.04
C PHE A 102 -4.13 1.85 5.60
N SER A 103 -4.83 2.98 5.49
CA SER A 103 -4.20 4.28 5.20
C SER A 103 -3.19 4.64 6.30
N GLU A 104 -3.53 4.40 7.57
CA GLU A 104 -2.60 4.67 8.67
C GLU A 104 -1.38 3.75 8.66
N VAL A 105 -1.56 2.45 8.37
CA VAL A 105 -0.45 1.50 8.22
C VAL A 105 0.52 1.96 7.11
N LEU A 106 -0.02 2.36 5.96
CA LEU A 106 0.77 2.75 4.80
C LEU A 106 1.54 4.06 5.00
N LYS A 107 1.00 5.01 5.77
CA LYS A 107 1.73 6.21 6.18
C LYS A 107 2.93 5.90 7.09
N LEU A 108 2.81 4.86 7.91
CA LEU A 108 3.90 4.44 8.79
C LEU A 108 5.00 3.72 8.01
N ASP A 109 4.60 2.78 7.14
CA ASP A 109 5.50 2.09 6.22
C ASP A 109 4.75 1.59 4.97
N GLY A 110 5.00 2.24 3.83
CA GLY A 110 4.40 1.87 2.55
C GLY A 110 4.72 0.44 2.09
N LYS A 111 5.78 -0.19 2.65
CA LYS A 111 6.14 -1.59 2.34
C LYS A 111 5.20 -2.61 2.94
N GLU A 112 4.38 -2.21 3.92
CA GLU A 112 3.33 -3.06 4.48
C GLU A 112 2.21 -3.35 3.47
N LEU A 113 2.23 -2.70 2.30
CA LEU A 113 1.39 -3.04 1.15
C LEU A 113 1.34 -4.55 0.89
N GLU A 114 2.47 -5.25 0.92
CA GLU A 114 2.54 -6.70 0.69
C GLU A 114 1.57 -7.47 1.61
N LYS A 115 1.51 -7.07 2.88
CA LYS A 115 0.68 -7.71 3.91
C LYS A 115 -0.77 -7.29 3.76
N ILE A 116 -1.03 -6.02 3.45
CA ILE A 116 -2.38 -5.52 3.21
C ILE A 116 -3.02 -6.26 2.02
N LEU A 117 -2.25 -6.50 0.95
CA LEU A 117 -2.72 -7.23 -0.22
C LEU A 117 -3.10 -8.69 0.09
N LYS A 118 -2.58 -9.31 1.16
CA LYS A 118 -3.05 -10.64 1.61
C LYS A 118 -4.50 -10.61 2.09
N PHE A 119 -4.97 -9.47 2.60
CA PHE A 119 -6.37 -9.30 2.99
C PHE A 119 -7.27 -9.10 1.78
N ILE A 120 -6.78 -8.55 0.67
CA ILE A 120 -7.52 -8.20 -0.54
C ILE A 120 -7.10 -9.14 -1.69
N PRO A 121 -7.57 -10.41 -1.68
CA PRO A 121 -7.22 -11.35 -2.73
C PRO A 121 -7.70 -10.84 -4.08
N VAL A 122 -6.80 -10.90 -5.06
CA VAL A 122 -7.15 -10.74 -6.47
C VAL A 122 -7.85 -12.04 -6.90
N PRO A 123 -9.14 -12.03 -7.30
CA PRO A 123 -9.79 -13.25 -7.75
C PRO A 123 -9.08 -13.82 -8.98
N SER A 124 -9.02 -15.15 -9.11
CA SER A 124 -8.32 -15.82 -10.23
C SER A 124 -8.88 -15.45 -11.61
N ASN A 125 -10.14 -15.00 -11.62
CA ASN A 125 -10.94 -14.52 -12.75
C ASN A 125 -10.86 -13.01 -12.97
N ASN A 126 -10.11 -12.26 -12.13
CA ASN A 126 -9.40 -11.06 -12.59
C ASN A 126 -8.23 -11.53 -13.45
N ASP A 127 -8.57 -12.15 -14.57
CA ASP A 127 -7.62 -12.31 -15.64
C ASP A 127 -7.20 -10.90 -16.06
N LEU A 128 -6.02 -10.52 -15.59
CA LEU A 128 -5.35 -9.25 -15.84
C LEU A 128 -5.17 -8.99 -17.35
N SER A 129 -5.52 -9.95 -18.19
CA SER A 129 -5.48 -9.87 -19.64
C SER A 129 -6.82 -9.54 -20.34
N ILE A 130 -8.02 -9.56 -19.71
CA ILE A 130 -9.28 -9.50 -20.51
C ILE A 130 -10.45 -8.64 -19.95
N THR A 131 -10.71 -8.51 -18.64
CA THR A 131 -11.98 -7.87 -18.16
C THR A 131 -11.92 -6.36 -17.91
N GLY A 132 -10.76 -5.73 -18.11
CA GLY A 132 -10.66 -4.27 -18.29
C GLY A 132 -10.51 -3.39 -17.04
N THR A 133 -10.78 -3.86 -15.82
CA THR A 133 -10.58 -3.05 -14.60
C THR A 133 -10.14 -3.88 -13.39
N LEU A 134 -9.24 -3.29 -12.59
CA LEU A 134 -8.76 -3.81 -11.31
C LEU A 134 -9.87 -3.66 -10.24
N ASN A 135 -9.84 -4.51 -9.20
CA ASN A 135 -10.71 -4.30 -8.04
C ASN A 135 -10.47 -2.85 -7.51
N PRO A 136 -11.52 -2.01 -7.36
CA PRO A 136 -11.37 -0.63 -6.92
C PRO A 136 -10.62 -0.47 -5.59
N ASP A 137 -10.83 -1.38 -4.64
CA ASP A 137 -10.12 -1.35 -3.35
C ASP A 137 -8.67 -1.79 -3.47
N TYR A 138 -8.38 -2.74 -4.37
CA TYR A 138 -7.00 -3.11 -4.69
C TYR A 138 -6.27 -1.91 -5.31
N LYS A 139 -6.89 -1.25 -6.31
CA LYS A 139 -6.34 -0.04 -6.94
C LYS A 139 -6.13 1.05 -5.90
N TRP A 140 -7.12 1.29 -5.06
CA TRP A 140 -7.06 2.30 -4.00
C TRP A 140 -5.92 2.04 -3.03
N VAL A 141 -5.78 0.82 -2.48
CA VAL A 141 -4.69 0.47 -1.56
C VAL A 141 -3.32 0.64 -2.23
N CYS A 142 -3.18 0.22 -3.48
CA CYS A 142 -1.93 0.40 -4.23
C CYS A 142 -1.58 1.89 -4.37
N LEU A 143 -2.53 2.72 -4.79
CA LEU A 143 -2.29 4.16 -4.96
C LEU A 143 -2.02 4.85 -3.62
N GLU A 144 -2.66 4.42 -2.54
CA GLU A 144 -2.40 4.96 -1.20
C GLU A 144 -0.98 4.64 -0.74
N ALA A 145 -0.52 3.40 -0.95
CA ALA A 145 0.85 3.00 -0.62
C ALA A 145 1.88 3.77 -1.44
N LEU A 146 1.62 3.95 -2.74
CA LEU A 146 2.52 4.63 -3.67
C LEU A 146 2.61 6.15 -3.46
N LYS A 147 1.66 6.76 -2.73
CA LYS A 147 1.83 8.16 -2.28
C LYS A 147 2.94 8.26 -1.23
N GLU A 148 3.07 7.26 -0.38
CA GLU A 148 4.01 7.24 0.75
C GLU A 148 5.36 6.63 0.35
N ASP A 149 5.37 5.54 -0.42
CA ASP A 149 6.58 4.85 -0.90
C ASP A 149 6.40 4.33 -2.35
N GLY A 150 7.06 4.98 -3.31
CA GLY A 150 7.02 4.59 -4.72
C GLY A 150 7.62 3.21 -4.99
N ASP A 151 8.54 2.72 -4.14
CA ASP A 151 9.12 1.38 -4.27
C ASP A 151 8.14 0.28 -3.86
N ALA A 152 7.02 0.62 -3.22
CA ALA A 152 5.95 -0.32 -2.90
C ALA A 152 5.38 -0.99 -4.16
N VAL A 153 5.57 -0.39 -5.35
CA VAL A 153 5.17 -0.97 -6.64
C VAL A 153 5.69 -2.40 -6.85
N LYS A 154 6.82 -2.78 -6.24
CA LYS A 154 7.39 -4.13 -6.32
C LYS A 154 6.50 -5.22 -5.74
N PHE A 155 5.57 -4.86 -4.85
CA PHE A 155 4.62 -5.79 -4.22
C PHE A 155 3.31 -5.93 -5.01
N ILE A 156 3.09 -5.09 -6.02
CA ILE A 156 1.89 -5.11 -6.85
C ILE A 156 2.00 -6.26 -7.86
N VAL A 157 0.90 -6.99 -8.03
CA VAL A 157 0.84 -8.09 -8.99
C VAL A 157 1.05 -7.57 -10.41
N GLN A 158 1.96 -8.19 -11.16
CA GLN A 158 2.17 -7.82 -12.56
C GLN A 158 1.06 -8.41 -13.46
N PRO A 159 0.56 -7.65 -14.44
CA PRO A 159 -0.41 -8.17 -15.41
C PRO A 159 0.20 -9.29 -16.25
N LYS A 160 -0.62 -10.31 -16.58
CA LYS A 160 -0.19 -11.50 -17.35
C LYS A 160 -0.25 -11.31 -18.88
N GLY A 161 -0.61 -10.12 -19.35
CA GLY A 161 -0.75 -9.79 -20.77
C GLY A 161 0.39 -8.90 -21.29
N GLU A 162 0.49 -8.81 -22.61
CA GLU A 162 1.45 -7.92 -23.28
C GLU A 162 1.03 -6.45 -23.22
N GLU A 163 -0.26 -6.18 -23.04
CA GLU A 163 -0.82 -4.83 -22.96
C GLU A 163 -1.20 -4.45 -21.53
N LEU A 164 -0.79 -3.25 -21.13
CA LEU A 164 -1.16 -2.66 -19.86
C LEU A 164 -2.54 -1.99 -19.99
N ASN A 165 -3.46 -2.38 -19.12
CA ASN A 165 -4.72 -1.65 -18.94
C ASN A 165 -4.46 -0.27 -18.28
N GLN A 166 -5.48 0.58 -18.25
CA GLN A 166 -5.35 1.92 -17.70
C GLN A 166 -5.04 1.93 -16.19
N ASP A 167 -5.55 0.97 -15.42
CA ASP A 167 -5.32 0.92 -13.97
C ASP A 167 -3.84 0.66 -13.64
N PHE A 168 -3.18 -0.25 -14.36
CA PHE A 168 -1.74 -0.46 -14.20
C PHE A 168 -0.92 0.74 -14.66
N LYS A 169 -1.34 1.41 -15.74
CA LYS A 169 -0.68 2.64 -16.19
C LYS A 169 -0.74 3.72 -15.12
N ASP A 170 -1.91 3.92 -14.50
CA ASP A 170 -2.08 4.90 -13.41
C ASP A 170 -1.19 4.55 -12.19
N ILE A 171 -1.16 3.27 -11.81
CA ILE A 171 -0.33 2.77 -10.70
C ILE A 171 1.16 3.00 -10.97
N TYR A 172 1.63 2.65 -12.16
CA TYR A 172 3.04 2.79 -12.56
C TYR A 172 3.47 4.25 -12.67
N LEU A 173 2.62 5.13 -13.21
CA LEU A 173 2.89 6.56 -13.23
C LEU A 173 2.94 7.14 -11.80
N ALA A 174 2.05 6.72 -10.90
CA ALA A 174 2.07 7.17 -9.51
C ALA A 174 3.38 6.76 -8.82
N ALA A 175 3.83 5.51 -9.03
CA ALA A 175 5.09 5.01 -8.47
C ALA A 175 6.30 5.83 -8.93
N VAL A 176 6.44 6.04 -10.24
CA VAL A 176 7.59 6.77 -10.83
C VAL A 176 7.56 8.25 -10.46
N LYS A 177 6.37 8.85 -10.37
CA LYS A 177 6.20 10.24 -9.90
C LYS A 177 6.67 10.42 -8.46
N GLN A 178 6.41 9.43 -7.61
CA GLN A 178 6.85 9.48 -6.21
C GLN A 178 8.35 9.18 -6.11
N ASN A 179 8.83 8.10 -6.72
CA ASN A 179 10.23 7.72 -6.76
C ASN A 179 10.60 7.25 -8.17
N GLY A 180 11.45 8.02 -8.86
CA GLY A 180 11.93 7.62 -10.19
C GLY A 180 12.58 6.23 -10.20
N GLU A 181 13.21 5.79 -9.11
CA GLU A 181 13.84 4.47 -9.04
C GLU A 181 12.82 3.32 -9.13
N ALA A 182 11.55 3.56 -8.83
CA ALA A 182 10.45 2.60 -8.98
C ALA A 182 10.30 2.06 -10.42
N LEU A 183 10.85 2.78 -11.42
CA LEU A 183 10.91 2.33 -12.81
C LEU A 183 11.58 0.95 -12.95
N GLU A 184 12.47 0.55 -12.04
CA GLU A 184 13.14 -0.75 -12.10
C GLU A 184 12.19 -1.95 -11.93
N PHE A 185 11.05 -1.74 -11.25
CA PHE A 185 10.06 -2.77 -10.95
C PHE A 185 8.93 -2.86 -11.98
N ILE A 186 8.88 -1.93 -12.94
CA ILE A 186 7.83 -1.85 -13.96
C ILE A 186 8.21 -2.72 -15.17
N PRO A 187 7.25 -3.47 -15.77
CA PRO A 187 7.49 -4.20 -17.00
C PRO A 187 8.07 -3.32 -18.10
N LYS A 188 9.01 -3.87 -18.89
CA LYS A 188 9.62 -3.15 -20.00
C LYS A 188 8.78 -3.27 -21.26
N PRO A 189 8.79 -2.25 -22.13
CA PRO A 189 8.16 -2.35 -23.45
C PRO A 189 8.83 -3.45 -24.28
N LYS A 190 8.10 -3.94 -25.29
CA LYS A 190 8.61 -4.89 -26.28
C LYS A 190 9.83 -4.32 -27.01
N GLN A 191 10.86 -5.15 -27.20
CA GLN A 191 12.07 -4.74 -27.91
C GLN A 191 11.84 -4.74 -29.42
N GLY A 192 12.32 -3.71 -30.10
CA GLY A 192 12.26 -3.60 -31.57
C GLY A 192 11.00 -2.93 -32.11
N GLU A 193 10.04 -2.59 -31.25
CA GLU A 193 8.87 -1.78 -31.59
C GLU A 193 9.04 -0.33 -31.10
N PRO A 194 8.38 0.66 -31.74
CA PRO A 194 8.30 2.01 -31.21
C PRO A 194 7.70 2.02 -29.80
N LEU A 195 8.17 2.91 -28.93
CA LEU A 195 7.57 3.11 -27.62
C LEU A 195 6.12 3.55 -27.78
N ASP A 196 5.21 2.95 -27.00
CA ASP A 196 3.86 3.47 -26.88
C ASP A 196 3.87 4.80 -26.09
N SER A 197 2.80 5.58 -26.22
CA SER A 197 2.69 6.89 -25.57
C SER A 197 2.77 6.82 -24.04
N PHE A 198 2.44 5.67 -23.45
CA PHE A 198 2.51 5.48 -22.01
C PHE A 198 3.96 5.35 -21.54
N TYR A 199 4.78 4.53 -22.20
CA TYR A 199 6.19 4.42 -21.84
C TYR A 199 6.96 5.72 -22.13
N GLU A 200 6.59 6.47 -23.16
CA GLU A 200 7.12 7.82 -23.38
C GLU A 200 6.83 8.73 -22.17
N GLU A 201 5.59 8.77 -21.70
CA GLU A 201 5.21 9.54 -20.50
C GLU A 201 5.95 9.04 -19.25
N LEU A 202 5.98 7.72 -19.03
CA LEU A 202 6.63 7.11 -17.88
C LEU A 202 8.12 7.45 -17.79
N TYR A 203 8.84 7.41 -18.91
CA TYR A 203 10.26 7.78 -18.94
C TYR A 203 10.50 9.28 -18.76
N LEU A 204 9.56 10.14 -19.18
CA LEU A 204 9.62 11.56 -18.88
C LEU A 204 9.46 11.80 -17.39
N GLU A 205 8.44 11.22 -16.75
CA GLU A 205 8.23 11.32 -15.30
C GLU A 205 9.43 10.79 -14.51
N TYR A 206 10.04 9.69 -14.95
CA TYR A 206 11.30 9.18 -14.39
C TYR A 206 12.43 10.22 -14.43
N SER A 207 12.59 10.88 -15.58
CA SER A 207 13.64 11.89 -15.74
C SER A 207 13.40 13.13 -14.86
N GLU A 208 12.13 13.51 -14.68
CA GLU A 208 11.74 14.60 -13.79
C GLU A 208 12.00 14.23 -12.33
N ALA A 209 11.55 13.05 -11.89
CA ALA A 209 11.73 12.57 -10.52
C ALA A 209 13.20 12.38 -10.13
N LYS A 210 14.04 11.86 -11.04
CA LYS A 210 15.45 11.56 -10.75
C LYS A 210 16.38 12.77 -10.85
N TRP A 211 16.14 13.67 -11.79
CA TRP A 211 17.08 14.75 -12.12
C TRP A 211 16.51 16.15 -11.91
N GLY A 212 15.27 16.28 -11.41
CA GLY A 212 14.64 17.56 -11.09
C GLY A 212 14.47 18.49 -12.30
N CYS A 213 14.48 17.94 -13.52
CA CYS A 213 14.40 18.74 -14.74
C CYS A 213 12.98 19.27 -14.94
N ALA A 214 12.67 20.39 -14.29
CA ALA A 214 11.40 21.11 -14.44
C ALA A 214 11.12 21.42 -15.92
N LYS A 215 9.88 21.10 -16.34
CA LYS A 215 9.27 21.38 -17.65
C LYS A 215 9.76 22.69 -18.30
N ILE A 216 10.74 22.59 -19.21
CA ILE A 216 10.87 23.56 -20.31
C ILE A 216 9.90 23.12 -21.41
N TYR A 217 8.60 23.14 -21.12
CA TYR A 217 7.55 22.88 -22.10
C TYR A 217 6.40 23.86 -21.87
N SER A 218 6.57 25.08 -22.39
CA SER A 218 5.45 25.98 -22.62
C SER A 218 5.36 26.35 -24.09
N SER A 219 4.13 26.27 -24.61
CA SER A 219 3.64 26.72 -25.92
C SER A 219 4.06 25.89 -27.15
N THR A 220 3.16 24.98 -27.54
CA THR A 220 2.58 24.72 -28.88
C THR A 220 3.32 24.98 -30.21
N GLN A 221 4.59 25.34 -30.28
CA GLN A 221 5.30 25.56 -31.55
C GLN A 221 6.68 24.91 -31.67
N SER A 222 7.07 24.06 -30.72
CA SER A 222 8.39 23.38 -30.71
C SER A 222 8.34 21.84 -30.75
N ARG A 223 7.22 21.23 -31.14
CA ARG A 223 7.07 19.76 -31.30
C ARG A 223 8.06 19.11 -32.30
N ARG A 224 8.86 19.87 -33.05
CA ARG A 224 9.80 19.35 -34.06
C ARG A 224 11.29 19.69 -33.85
N ARG A 225 11.69 20.38 -32.77
CA ARG A 225 13.08 20.85 -32.62
C ARG A 225 13.81 20.47 -31.33
N THR A 226 13.15 19.92 -30.32
CA THR A 226 13.79 19.60 -29.03
C THR A 226 14.37 18.20 -28.89
N LEU A 227 14.28 17.34 -29.91
CA LEU A 227 15.18 16.17 -30.02
C LEU A 227 16.61 16.56 -30.43
N SER A 228 16.83 17.79 -30.90
CA SER A 228 18.14 18.26 -31.40
C SER A 228 19.04 18.82 -30.29
N ILE A 229 18.47 19.50 -29.28
CA ILE A 229 19.26 20.25 -28.28
C ILE A 229 19.58 19.44 -27.01
N LEU A 230 18.80 18.40 -26.70
CA LEU A 230 19.13 17.47 -25.60
C LEU A 230 20.32 16.53 -25.93
N SER A 231 20.83 16.57 -27.18
CA SER A 231 21.91 15.71 -27.67
C SER A 231 23.34 16.14 -27.34
N LYS A 232 23.58 17.26 -26.64
CA LYS A 232 24.97 17.71 -26.37
C LYS A 232 25.38 17.83 -24.92
N THR A 233 24.44 17.99 -23.99
CA THR A 233 24.79 18.18 -22.56
C THR A 233 24.38 17.02 -21.65
N LEU A 234 23.53 16.09 -22.13
CA LEU A 234 23.13 14.86 -21.40
C LEU A 234 23.84 13.59 -21.91
N PHE A 235 24.76 13.72 -22.87
CA PHE A 235 25.36 12.58 -23.58
C PHE A 235 26.28 11.70 -22.72
N ASN A 236 26.74 12.17 -21.55
CA ASN A 236 27.77 11.48 -20.77
C ASN A 236 27.27 10.68 -19.56
N SER A 237 25.95 10.66 -19.29
CA SER A 237 25.39 9.95 -18.13
C SER A 237 24.26 8.97 -18.48
N CYS A 238 23.99 8.77 -19.78
CA CYS A 238 22.99 7.83 -20.26
C CYS A 238 23.54 6.38 -20.22
N PRO A 239 22.80 5.37 -19.73
CA PRO A 239 23.30 4.01 -19.60
C PRO A 239 23.75 3.41 -20.96
N PRO A 240 24.82 2.57 -20.98
CA PRO A 240 25.61 2.25 -22.17
C PRO A 240 24.92 1.42 -23.27
N LYS A 241 23.60 1.20 -23.20
CA LYS A 241 22.83 0.42 -24.20
C LYS A 241 21.83 1.25 -25.02
N TRP A 242 21.71 2.55 -24.79
CA TRP A 242 20.87 3.43 -25.61
C TRP A 242 21.73 4.10 -26.69
N LYS A 243 22.02 3.37 -27.77
CA LYS A 243 22.57 4.00 -28.98
C LYS A 243 21.43 4.69 -29.72
N CYS A 244 21.36 6.02 -29.63
CA CYS A 244 20.59 6.83 -30.56
C CYS A 244 21.18 6.66 -31.96
N VAL A 245 20.53 5.84 -32.80
CA VAL A 245 20.86 5.73 -34.22
C VAL A 245 20.37 7.00 -34.90
N THR A 246 21.25 7.97 -35.08
CA THR A 246 21.02 9.08 -36.01
C THR A 246 21.43 8.63 -37.40
N THR A 247 20.50 8.11 -38.19
CA THR A 247 20.67 8.02 -39.64
C THR A 247 19.76 9.03 -40.29
N TYR A 248 20.31 10.13 -40.82
CA TYR A 248 19.75 10.77 -42.00
C TYR A 248 20.89 11.29 -42.90
N PRO A 249 20.72 11.23 -44.24
CA PRO A 249 21.69 11.69 -45.25
C PRO A 249 21.82 13.21 -45.32
#